data_AF-A0A966UPZ1-F1
#
_entry.id   AF-A0A966UPZ1-F1
#
_cell.length_a   1.000
_cell.length_b   1.000
_cell.length_c   1.000
_cell.angle_alpha   90.00
_cell.angle_beta   90.00
_cell.angle_gamma   90.00
#
_symmetry.space_group_name_H-M   'P 1'
#
loop_
_entity.id
_entity.type
_entity.pdbx_description
1 polymer ?
#
loop_
_entity_poly.entity_id
_entity_poly.type
_entity_poly.pdbx_seq_one_letter_code
_entity_poly.pdbx_strand_id
1 'polypeptide(L)'
;MDQRLLESLFSDDQGLASLPSYYDELDEESQSLFNLVLEEMEKISPLEADIIELHLKGISQSLLGKIFGFTQPNIHYRLNRATERLKMMVQIEDFDEEELTERLGTVFRNEKDLKVMVYIYLWSSQSKVAKLIGESQGKVRYRFMKGLKVLEEIGELSDIYKSLKLVGENISLLRGAHKTEEMKSMIAKVIL
;
A
#
# COMPACT_ATOMS: atom_id res chain seq x y z
N MET A 1 -6.26 -14.66 6.63
CA MET A 1 -5.84 -14.54 5.22
C MET A 1 -4.92 -15.70 4.89
N ASP A 2 -5.13 -16.42 3.78
CA ASP A 2 -4.34 -17.60 3.43
C ASP A 2 -3.03 -17.20 2.72
N GLN A 3 -1.93 -17.35 3.45
CA GLN A 3 -0.58 -16.96 3.01
C GLN A 3 -0.08 -17.78 1.81
N ARG A 4 -0.56 -19.02 1.63
CA ARG A 4 -0.16 -19.90 0.53
C ARG A 4 -0.74 -19.45 -0.82
N LEU A 5 -1.93 -18.86 -0.77
CA LEU A 5 -2.67 -18.35 -1.94
C LEU A 5 -2.07 -17.04 -2.45
N LEU A 6 -1.59 -16.19 -1.53
CA LEU A 6 -0.79 -15.01 -1.86
C LEU A 6 0.56 -15.37 -2.49
N GLU A 7 1.22 -16.41 -1.97
CA GLU A 7 2.48 -16.88 -2.54
C GLU A 7 2.28 -17.41 -3.98
N SER A 8 1.25 -18.22 -4.24
CA SER A 8 1.03 -18.80 -5.60
C SER A 8 0.80 -17.77 -6.71
N LEU A 9 0.22 -16.60 -6.41
CA LEU A 9 -0.01 -15.54 -7.40
C LEU A 9 1.26 -14.82 -7.82
N PHE A 10 2.22 -14.82 -6.92
CA PHE A 10 3.32 -13.88 -6.90
C PHE A 10 4.69 -14.58 -6.91
N SER A 11 4.69 -15.91 -6.93
CA SER A 11 5.88 -16.79 -6.94
C SER A 11 6.61 -16.88 -8.28
N ASP A 12 6.03 -16.42 -9.39
CA ASP A 12 6.73 -16.35 -10.68
C ASP A 12 7.11 -14.90 -11.02
N ASP A 13 8.24 -14.72 -11.73
CA ASP A 13 8.74 -13.46 -12.34
C ASP A 13 7.73 -12.78 -13.30
N GLN A 14 6.48 -13.26 -13.34
CA GLN A 14 5.35 -12.88 -14.18
C GLN A 14 4.11 -12.45 -13.37
N GLY A 15 4.25 -11.92 -12.14
CA GLY A 15 3.19 -11.80 -11.14
C GLY A 15 1.84 -11.11 -11.46
N LEU A 16 1.62 -10.51 -12.64
CA LEU A 16 0.27 -10.13 -13.15
C LEU A 16 -0.15 -10.93 -14.39
N ALA A 17 0.79 -11.51 -15.13
CA ALA A 17 0.47 -12.38 -16.26
C ALA A 17 -0.01 -13.77 -15.79
N SER A 18 0.21 -14.10 -14.51
CA SER A 18 -0.39 -15.24 -13.82
C SER A 18 -1.82 -14.99 -13.36
N LEU A 19 -2.28 -13.73 -13.31
CA LEU A 19 -3.68 -13.46 -13.01
C LEU A 19 -4.53 -13.88 -14.22
N PRO A 20 -5.58 -14.68 -14.01
CA PRO A 20 -6.44 -15.12 -15.09
C PRO A 20 -7.08 -13.90 -15.75
N SER A 21 -7.16 -13.94 -17.08
CA SER A 21 -7.77 -12.83 -17.80
C SER A 21 -9.26 -12.79 -17.48
N TYR A 22 -9.87 -11.60 -17.58
CA TYR A 22 -11.33 -11.47 -17.41
C TYR A 22 -12.15 -12.39 -18.35
N TYR A 23 -11.52 -12.94 -19.39
CA TYR A 23 -12.14 -13.82 -20.37
C TYR A 23 -12.01 -15.32 -20.04
N ASP A 24 -11.25 -15.68 -19.02
CA ASP A 24 -11.15 -17.05 -18.53
C ASP A 24 -12.27 -17.32 -17.51
N GLU A 25 -12.93 -18.48 -17.58
CA GLU A 25 -13.87 -18.91 -16.54
C GLU A 25 -13.12 -19.06 -15.21
N LEU A 26 -13.28 -18.09 -14.32
CA LEU A 26 -12.65 -18.08 -13.00
C LEU A 26 -13.36 -19.07 -12.08
N ASP A 27 -12.59 -19.84 -11.32
CA ASP A 27 -13.13 -20.53 -10.16
C ASP A 27 -13.49 -19.54 -9.03
N GLU A 28 -14.30 -19.97 -8.05
CA GLU A 28 -14.80 -19.11 -6.97
C GLU A 28 -13.67 -18.50 -6.12
N GLU A 29 -12.54 -19.19 -5.98
CA GLU A 29 -11.35 -18.72 -5.26
C GLU A 29 -10.62 -17.61 -6.03
N SER A 30 -10.41 -17.79 -7.34
CA SER A 30 -9.80 -16.80 -8.23
C SER A 30 -10.66 -15.56 -8.37
N GLN A 31 -11.98 -15.72 -8.34
CA GLN A 31 -12.91 -14.59 -8.42
C GLN A 31 -12.93 -13.76 -7.13
N SER A 32 -12.90 -14.41 -5.97
CA SER A 32 -12.79 -13.74 -4.67
C SER A 32 -11.50 -12.93 -4.55
N LEU A 33 -10.42 -13.50 -5.06
CA LEU A 33 -9.11 -12.87 -5.09
C LEU A 33 -9.03 -11.71 -6.09
N PHE A 34 -9.63 -11.86 -7.27
CA PHE A 34 -9.73 -10.78 -8.25
C PHE A 34 -10.48 -9.57 -7.67
N ASN A 35 -11.57 -9.82 -6.93
CA ASN A 35 -12.31 -8.76 -6.23
C ASN A 35 -11.44 -8.05 -5.18
N LEU A 36 -10.62 -8.79 -4.43
CA LEU A 36 -9.68 -8.21 -3.47
C LEU A 36 -8.66 -7.27 -4.15
N VAL A 37 -8.12 -7.68 -5.30
CA VAL A 37 -7.22 -6.84 -6.09
C VAL A 37 -7.92 -5.57 -6.57
N LEU A 38 -9.19 -5.66 -7.01
CA LEU A 38 -9.98 -4.50 -7.42
C LEU A 38 -10.24 -3.52 -6.28
N GLU A 39 -10.55 -4.00 -5.08
CA GLU A 39 -10.72 -3.15 -3.89
C GLU A 39 -9.43 -2.36 -3.58
N GLU A 40 -8.27 -3.03 -3.65
CA GLU A 40 -6.97 -2.38 -3.44
C GLU A 40 -6.58 -1.43 -4.59
N MET A 41 -7.10 -1.63 -5.80
CA MET A 41 -6.88 -0.72 -6.93
C MET A 41 -7.51 0.66 -6.69
N GLU A 42 -8.57 0.76 -5.89
CA GLU A 42 -9.14 2.07 -5.53
C GLU A 42 -8.19 2.91 -4.68
N LYS A 43 -7.21 2.26 -4.03
CA LYS A 43 -6.26 2.88 -3.12
C LYS A 43 -4.98 3.35 -3.83
N ILE A 44 -4.78 3.05 -5.11
CA ILE A 44 -3.61 3.52 -5.90
C ILE A 44 -3.98 4.67 -6.85
N SER A 45 -2.99 5.20 -7.59
CA SER A 45 -3.29 6.30 -8.52
C SER A 45 -4.18 5.82 -9.68
N PRO A 46 -5.12 6.66 -10.18
CA PRO A 46 -6.02 6.28 -11.28
C PRO A 46 -5.26 5.78 -12.51
N LEU A 47 -4.15 6.42 -12.86
CA LEU A 47 -3.31 6.00 -13.98
C LEU A 47 -2.73 4.59 -13.80
N GLU A 48 -2.28 4.23 -12.59
CA GLU A 48 -1.77 2.89 -12.31
C GLU A 48 -2.90 1.86 -12.31
N ALA A 49 -4.07 2.21 -11.75
CA ALA A 49 -5.26 1.38 -11.80
C ALA A 49 -5.68 1.08 -13.25
N ASP A 50 -5.76 2.10 -14.11
CA ASP A 50 -6.11 1.94 -15.52
C ASP A 50 -5.11 1.04 -16.27
N ILE A 51 -3.81 1.20 -16.01
CA ILE A 51 -2.76 0.38 -16.63
C ILE A 51 -2.91 -1.09 -16.21
N ILE A 52 -3.17 -1.37 -14.93
CA ILE A 52 -3.38 -2.72 -14.42
C ILE A 52 -4.66 -3.31 -15.00
N GLU A 53 -5.78 -2.58 -14.94
CA GLU A 53 -7.08 -3.04 -15.43
C GLU A 53 -7.01 -3.44 -16.90
N LEU A 54 -6.44 -2.58 -17.76
CA LEU A 54 -6.29 -2.89 -19.17
C LEU A 54 -5.34 -4.07 -19.41
N HIS A 55 -4.29 -4.22 -18.60
CA HIS A 55 -3.41 -5.38 -18.71
C HIS A 55 -4.14 -6.69 -18.37
N LEU A 56 -4.96 -6.70 -17.32
CA LEU A 56 -5.81 -7.84 -16.93
C LEU A 56 -6.88 -8.18 -17.98
N LYS A 57 -7.34 -7.17 -18.74
CA LYS A 57 -8.19 -7.36 -19.93
C LYS A 57 -7.43 -7.93 -21.14
N GLY A 58 -6.17 -8.32 -20.99
CA GLY A 58 -5.35 -8.91 -22.04
C GLY A 58 -4.70 -7.91 -22.98
N ILE A 59 -4.73 -6.61 -22.67
CA ILE A 59 -4.07 -5.59 -23.50
C ILE A 59 -2.55 -5.71 -23.33
N SER A 60 -1.85 -5.85 -24.45
CA SER A 60 -0.40 -6.02 -24.46
C SER A 60 0.34 -4.76 -23.99
N GLN A 61 1.48 -4.95 -23.34
CA GLN A 61 2.30 -3.84 -22.81
C GLN A 61 2.75 -2.86 -23.91
N SER A 62 2.95 -3.35 -25.14
CA SER A 62 3.30 -2.49 -26.28
C SER A 62 2.14 -1.60 -26.71
N LEU A 63 0.90 -2.08 -26.63
CA LEU A 63 -0.29 -1.28 -26.91
C LEU A 63 -0.59 -0.31 -25.77
N LEU A 64 -0.44 -0.73 -24.51
CA LEU A 64 -0.52 0.17 -23.35
C LEU A 64 0.48 1.33 -23.48
N GLY A 65 1.69 1.06 -23.94
CA GLY A 65 2.69 2.10 -24.20
C GLY A 65 2.20 3.15 -25.19
N LYS A 66 1.51 2.72 -26.27
CA LYS A 66 0.90 3.63 -27.25
C LYS A 66 -0.27 4.42 -26.66
N ILE A 67 -1.13 3.78 -25.86
CA ILE A 67 -2.30 4.41 -25.24
C ILE A 67 -1.88 5.51 -24.25
N PHE A 68 -0.93 5.21 -23.37
CA PHE A 68 -0.52 6.10 -22.28
C PHE A 68 0.68 7.00 -22.62
N GLY A 69 1.21 6.93 -23.85
CA GLY A 69 2.37 7.72 -24.27
C GLY A 69 3.67 7.32 -23.57
N PHE A 70 3.81 6.05 -23.19
CA PHE A 70 4.99 5.49 -22.53
C PHE A 70 5.71 4.47 -23.42
N THR A 71 7.01 4.27 -23.16
CA THR A 71 7.74 3.17 -23.78
C THR A 71 7.33 1.83 -23.16
N GLN A 72 7.42 0.73 -23.91
CA GLN A 72 7.14 -0.60 -23.35
C GLN A 72 7.94 -0.91 -22.06
N PRO A 73 9.26 -0.59 -21.97
CA PRO A 73 10.00 -0.77 -20.71
C PRO A 73 9.42 0.04 -19.54
N ASN A 74 8.91 1.25 -19.81
CA ASN A 74 8.28 2.08 -18.78
C ASN A 74 6.95 1.48 -18.30
N ILE A 75 6.14 0.94 -19.22
CA ILE A 75 4.92 0.19 -18.87
C ILE A 75 5.25 -1.04 -18.04
N HIS A 76 6.24 -1.83 -18.45
CA HIS A 76 6.67 -3.02 -17.71
C HIS A 76 7.08 -2.67 -16.27
N TYR A 77 7.91 -1.64 -16.10
CA TYR A 77 8.30 -1.14 -14.78
C TYR A 77 7.10 -0.71 -13.94
N ARG A 78 6.15 0.05 -14.52
CA ARG A 78 4.95 0.51 -13.83
C ARG A 78 4.07 -0.65 -13.39
N LEU A 79 3.86 -1.65 -14.26
CA LEU A 79 3.09 -2.84 -13.95
C LEU A 79 3.73 -3.60 -12.79
N ASN A 80 5.02 -3.92 -12.87
CA ASN A 80 5.71 -4.65 -11.79
C ASN A 80 5.63 -3.89 -10.46
N ARG A 81 5.91 -2.58 -10.49
CA ARG A 81 5.84 -1.73 -9.29
C ARG A 81 4.44 -1.66 -8.70
N ALA A 82 3.41 -1.52 -9.54
CA ALA A 82 2.03 -1.46 -9.07
C ALA A 82 1.59 -2.83 -8.53
N THR A 83 2.03 -3.92 -9.14
CA THR A 83 1.82 -5.28 -8.65
C THR A 83 2.42 -5.43 -7.26
N GLU A 84 3.72 -5.20 -7.12
CA GLU A 84 4.44 -5.28 -5.83
C GLU A 84 3.75 -4.45 -4.77
N ARG A 85 3.28 -3.25 -5.13
CA ARG A 85 2.51 -2.40 -4.22
C ARG A 85 1.23 -3.09 -3.76
N LEU A 86 0.41 -3.61 -4.68
CA LEU A 86 -0.82 -4.33 -4.33
C LEU A 86 -0.52 -5.55 -3.46
N LYS A 87 0.53 -6.33 -3.76
CA LYS A 87 0.97 -7.46 -2.91
C LYS A 87 1.20 -7.01 -1.47
N MET A 88 1.90 -5.89 -1.32
CA MET A 88 2.21 -5.35 0.00
C MET A 88 0.99 -4.80 0.71
N MET A 89 0.07 -4.17 -0.01
CA MET A 89 -1.15 -3.61 0.58
C MET A 89 -2.05 -4.69 1.13
N VAL A 90 -2.25 -5.80 0.40
CA VAL A 90 -3.02 -6.97 0.89
C VAL A 90 -2.43 -7.58 2.17
N GLN A 91 -1.13 -7.47 2.41
CA GLN A 91 -0.49 -7.97 3.63
C GLN A 91 -0.60 -7.03 4.83
N ILE A 92 -0.97 -5.76 4.60
CA ILE A 92 -1.07 -4.77 5.65
C ILE A 92 -2.52 -4.74 6.12
N GLU A 93 -2.73 -5.06 7.39
CA GLU A 93 -4.04 -4.94 8.01
C GLU A 93 -4.49 -3.49 8.02
N ASP A 94 -5.75 -3.25 7.66
CA ASP A 94 -6.37 -1.94 7.55
C ASP A 94 -6.84 -1.45 8.93
N PHE A 95 -6.20 -0.39 9.42
CA PHE A 95 -6.58 0.31 10.64
C PHE A 95 -6.91 1.76 10.30
N ASP A 96 -7.96 2.31 10.92
CA ASP A 96 -8.26 3.73 10.82
C ASP A 96 -7.42 4.58 11.81
N GLU A 97 -7.52 5.90 11.68
CA GLU A 97 -6.77 6.82 12.54
C GLU A 97 -7.20 6.75 14.01
N GLU A 98 -8.48 6.54 14.27
CA GLU A 98 -9.05 6.50 15.62
C GLU A 98 -8.55 5.26 16.37
N GLU A 99 -8.66 4.09 15.75
CA GLU A 99 -8.17 2.82 16.29
C GLU A 99 -6.67 2.88 16.60
N LEU A 100 -5.86 3.34 15.63
CA LEU A 100 -4.41 3.46 15.83
C LEU A 100 -4.09 4.42 16.98
N THR A 101 -4.81 5.54 17.06
CA THR A 101 -4.57 6.55 18.11
C THR A 101 -4.95 6.00 19.48
N GLU A 102 -6.08 5.31 19.62
CA GLU A 102 -6.52 4.69 20.86
C GLU A 102 -5.51 3.62 21.32
N ARG A 103 -5.23 2.64 20.45
CA ARG A 103 -4.39 1.49 20.81
C ARG A 103 -2.95 1.89 21.07
N LEU A 104 -2.35 2.71 20.21
CA LEU A 104 -0.97 3.19 20.39
C LEU A 104 -0.85 4.22 21.52
N GLY A 105 -1.92 4.97 21.84
CA GLY A 105 -1.94 5.94 22.94
C GLY A 105 -1.76 5.33 24.33
N THR A 106 -2.05 4.03 24.48
CA THR A 106 -1.77 3.28 25.71
C THR A 106 -0.26 3.14 25.99
N VAL A 107 0.56 3.15 24.94
CA VAL A 107 2.01 2.96 24.97
C VAL A 107 2.77 4.29 24.86
N PHE A 108 2.40 5.13 23.88
CA PHE A 108 3.14 6.34 23.55
C PHE A 108 2.57 7.56 24.28
N ARG A 109 3.17 7.91 25.43
CA ARG A 109 2.83 9.14 26.18
C ARG A 109 3.31 10.43 25.51
N ASN A 110 4.34 10.34 24.66
CA ASN A 110 4.80 11.48 23.88
C ASN A 110 3.92 11.66 22.65
N GLU A 111 3.20 12.77 22.57
CA GLU A 111 2.27 13.08 21.48
C GLU A 111 2.94 13.03 20.10
N LYS A 112 4.20 13.45 19.98
CA LYS A 112 4.91 13.42 18.69
C LYS A 112 5.30 12.01 18.28
N ASP A 113 5.70 11.16 19.24
CA ASP A 113 6.01 9.77 18.94
C ASP A 113 4.73 9.04 18.48
N LEU A 114 3.61 9.23 19.18
CA LEU A 114 2.30 8.70 18.79
C LEU A 114 1.92 9.16 17.36
N LYS A 115 1.94 10.47 17.11
CA LYS A 115 1.63 11.03 15.78
C LYS A 115 2.54 10.49 14.68
N VAL A 116 3.82 10.26 14.97
CA VAL A 116 4.73 9.66 13.98
C VAL A 116 4.30 8.24 13.63
N MET A 117 3.96 7.41 14.61
CA MET A 117 3.54 6.02 14.35
C MET A 117 2.26 5.99 13.51
N VAL A 118 1.23 6.73 13.95
CA VAL A 118 -0.07 6.82 13.25
C VAL A 118 0.11 7.38 11.84
N TYR A 119 0.76 8.53 11.69
CA TYR A 119 0.83 9.18 10.39
C TYR A 119 1.78 8.48 9.41
N ILE A 120 2.81 7.77 9.86
CA ILE A 120 3.61 6.95 8.95
C ILE A 120 2.77 5.80 8.39
N TYR A 121 1.96 5.15 9.22
CA TYR A 121 1.05 4.10 8.76
C TYR A 121 0.09 4.63 7.70
N LEU A 122 -0.59 5.75 7.98
CA LEU A 122 -1.60 6.31 7.09
C LEU A 122 -0.99 6.82 5.78
N TRP A 123 0.07 7.63 5.86
CA TRP A 123 0.59 8.36 4.70
C TRP A 123 1.72 7.67 3.95
N SER A 124 2.35 6.65 4.53
CA SER A 124 3.52 5.98 3.97
C SER A 124 4.58 6.98 3.46
N SER A 125 4.82 8.06 4.22
CA SER A 125 5.69 9.17 3.77
C SER A 125 6.32 9.96 4.92
N GLN A 126 7.61 9.76 5.17
CA GLN A 126 8.35 10.50 6.21
C GLN A 126 8.38 12.01 5.95
N SER A 127 8.49 12.46 4.70
CA SER A 127 8.56 13.89 4.38
C SER A 127 7.21 14.58 4.56
N LYS A 128 6.10 13.87 4.30
CA LYS A 128 4.75 14.40 4.59
C LYS A 128 4.52 14.49 6.10
N VAL A 129 4.83 13.42 6.84
CA VAL A 129 4.72 13.41 8.31
C VAL A 129 5.57 14.50 8.95
N ALA A 130 6.81 14.69 8.49
CA ALA A 130 7.72 15.74 8.95
C ALA A 130 7.10 17.14 8.85
N LYS A 131 6.44 17.44 7.72
CA LYS A 131 5.70 18.70 7.53
C LYS A 131 4.52 18.82 8.47
N LEU A 132 3.72 17.76 8.63
CA LEU A 132 2.53 17.75 9.49
C LEU A 132 2.87 17.98 10.97
N ILE A 133 3.99 17.43 11.46
CA ILE A 133 4.36 17.54 12.88
C ILE A 133 5.39 18.64 13.18
N GLY A 134 5.84 19.38 12.16
CA GLY A 134 6.84 20.43 12.30
C GLY A 134 8.23 19.92 12.73
N GLU A 135 8.67 18.78 12.21
CA GLU A 135 10.02 18.23 12.47
C GLU A 135 10.80 17.93 11.18
N SER A 136 12.09 17.63 11.31
CA SER A 136 12.88 17.17 10.17
C SER A 136 12.58 15.70 9.86
N GLN A 137 12.76 15.30 8.59
CA GLN A 137 12.59 13.91 8.17
C GLN A 137 13.48 12.94 8.97
N GLY A 138 14.70 13.36 9.32
CA GLY A 138 15.61 12.58 10.15
C GLY A 138 15.06 12.31 11.55
N LYS A 139 14.41 13.30 12.18
CA LYS A 139 13.76 13.12 13.49
C LYS A 139 12.54 12.20 13.39
N VAL A 140 11.71 12.35 12.36
CA VAL A 140 10.59 11.42 12.10
C VAL A 140 11.09 9.99 11.96
N ARG A 141 12.12 9.76 11.14
CA ARG A 141 12.71 8.43 10.96
C ARG A 141 13.21 7.86 12.29
N TYR A 142 13.92 8.67 13.09
CA TYR A 142 14.40 8.24 14.40
C TYR A 142 13.26 7.84 15.34
N ARG A 143 12.23 8.68 15.47
CA ARG A 143 11.06 8.40 16.33
C ARG A 143 10.33 7.15 15.89
N PHE A 144 10.13 6.98 14.58
CA PHE A 144 9.49 5.79 14.02
C PHE A 144 10.27 4.51 14.32
N MET A 145 11.58 4.51 14.07
CA MET A 145 12.43 3.34 14.36
C MET A 145 12.49 3.03 15.86
N LYS A 146 12.48 4.07 16.71
CA LYS A 146 12.42 3.89 18.17
C LYS A 146 11.07 3.30 18.59
N GLY A 147 9.96 3.80 18.02
CA GLY A 147 8.61 3.31 18.32
C GLY A 147 8.40 1.86 17.88
N LEU A 148 8.92 1.46 16.72
CA LEU A 148 8.87 0.07 16.27
C LEU A 148 9.55 -0.89 17.26
N LYS A 149 10.71 -0.50 17.83
CA LYS A 149 11.39 -1.31 18.85
C LYS A 149 10.57 -1.47 20.13
N VAL A 150 9.83 -0.44 20.51
CA VAL A 150 8.93 -0.51 21.68
C VAL A 150 7.77 -1.47 21.40
N LEU A 151 7.16 -1.37 20.22
CA LEU A 151 6.03 -2.23 19.84
C LEU A 151 6.43 -3.70 19.64
N GLU A 152 7.66 -3.98 19.23
CA GLU A 152 8.18 -5.34 19.06
C GLU A 152 8.10 -6.18 20.34
N GLU A 153 8.17 -5.54 21.50
CA GLU A 153 8.14 -6.19 22.82
C GLU A 153 6.70 -6.35 23.37
N ILE A 154 5.68 -5.80 22.70
CA ILE A 154 4.29 -5.76 23.19
C ILE A 154 3.43 -6.71 22.36
N GLY A 155 3.23 -7.93 22.87
CA GLY A 155 2.47 -8.98 22.17
C GLY A 155 1.03 -8.59 21.80
N GLU A 156 0.36 -7.77 22.63
CA GLU A 156 -1.02 -7.30 22.39
C GLU A 156 -1.16 -6.35 21.19
N LEU A 157 -0.06 -5.78 20.71
CA LEU A 157 -0.01 -4.89 19.54
C LEU A 157 0.77 -5.52 18.38
N SER A 158 0.87 -6.86 18.33
CA SER A 158 1.65 -7.59 17.33
C SER A 158 1.16 -7.35 15.90
N ASP A 159 -0.16 -7.24 15.73
CA ASP A 159 -0.83 -6.87 14.48
C ASP A 159 -0.38 -5.48 13.98
N ILE A 160 -0.51 -4.46 14.84
CA ILE A 160 -0.10 -3.09 14.54
C ILE A 160 1.41 -3.01 14.28
N TYR A 161 2.23 -3.69 15.09
CA TYR A 161 3.68 -3.77 14.90
C TYR A 161 4.03 -4.34 13.51
N LYS A 162 3.45 -5.48 13.13
CA LYS A 162 3.70 -6.13 11.84
C LYS A 162 3.32 -5.20 10.69
N SER A 163 2.13 -4.61 10.75
CA SER A 163 1.64 -3.68 9.73
C SER A 163 2.51 -2.42 9.62
N LEU A 164 2.89 -1.79 10.74
CA LEU A 164 3.81 -0.64 10.75
C LEU A 164 5.20 -1.00 10.21
N LYS A 165 5.71 -2.18 10.55
CA LYS A 165 7.00 -2.66 10.06
C LYS A 165 6.98 -2.83 8.55
N LEU A 166 5.95 -3.50 8.01
CA LEU A 166 5.75 -3.64 6.56
C LEU A 166 5.67 -2.29 5.87
N VAL A 167 4.92 -1.33 6.43
CA VAL A 167 4.86 0.05 5.90
C VAL A 167 6.23 0.72 5.92
N GLY A 168 6.96 0.60 7.03
CA GLY A 168 8.27 1.22 7.20
C GLY A 168 9.32 0.71 6.21
N GLU A 169 9.36 -0.60 6.01
CA GLU A 169 10.27 -1.28 5.09
C GLU A 169 9.92 -0.99 3.61
N ASN A 170 8.64 -0.75 3.32
CA ASN A 170 8.12 -0.56 1.96
C ASN A 170 7.64 0.88 1.67
N ILE A 171 8.11 1.86 2.44
CA ILE A 171 7.60 3.23 2.39
C ILE A 171 7.74 3.91 1.01
N SER A 172 8.76 3.53 0.23
CA SER A 172 8.97 4.09 -1.11
C SER A 172 7.98 3.49 -2.12
N LEU A 173 7.65 2.21 -1.95
CA LEU A 173 6.70 1.48 -2.77
C LEU A 173 5.28 1.96 -2.49
N LEU A 174 4.90 2.05 -1.21
CA LEU A 174 3.56 2.45 -0.74
C LEU A 174 3.29 3.95 -0.81
N ARG A 175 4.28 4.78 -1.15
CA ARG A 175 4.10 6.22 -1.23
C ARG A 175 2.99 6.56 -2.22
N GLY A 176 2.01 7.34 -1.77
CA GLY A 176 0.89 7.79 -2.60
C GLY A 176 -0.26 6.79 -2.67
N ALA A 177 -0.12 5.60 -2.08
CA ALA A 177 -1.27 4.75 -1.79
C ALA A 177 -2.13 5.39 -0.70
N HIS A 178 -3.45 5.30 -0.86
CA HIS A 178 -4.44 5.86 0.04
C HIS A 178 -4.99 4.75 0.94
N LYS A 179 -4.84 4.89 2.25
CA LYS A 179 -5.37 3.88 3.18
C LYS A 179 -6.77 4.18 3.69
N THR A 180 -7.29 5.40 3.46
CA THR A 180 -8.65 5.79 3.85
C THR A 180 -9.34 6.67 2.81
N GLU A 181 -10.66 6.64 2.78
CA GLU A 181 -11.53 7.52 1.97
C GLU A 181 -11.30 9.02 2.28
N GLU A 182 -10.99 9.35 3.53
CA GLU A 182 -10.71 10.72 3.96
C GLU A 182 -9.41 11.26 3.38
N MET A 183 -8.41 10.40 3.15
CA MET A 183 -7.18 10.76 2.44
C MET A 183 -7.43 11.03 0.95
N LYS A 184 -8.35 10.28 0.31
CA LYS A 184 -8.81 10.56 -1.07
C LYS A 184 -9.46 11.96 -1.14
N SER A 185 -10.35 12.28 -0.18
CA SER A 185 -11.03 13.58 -0.07
C SER A 185 -10.09 14.76 0.18
N MET A 186 -9.07 14.60 1.04
CA MET A 186 -8.09 15.66 1.32
C MET A 186 -7.21 16.01 0.11
N ILE A 187 -6.91 15.05 -0.77
CA ILE A 187 -6.13 15.31 -1.99
C ILE A 187 -7.00 15.94 -3.08
N ALA A 188 -8.27 15.53 -3.21
CA ALA A 188 -9.22 16.17 -4.11
C ALA A 188 -9.40 17.67 -3.81
N LYS A 189 -9.33 18.07 -2.53
CA LYS A 189 -9.38 19.49 -2.10
C LYS A 189 -8.10 20.29 -2.36
N VAL A 190 -6.99 19.65 -2.70
CA VAL A 190 -5.70 20.31 -2.96
C VAL A 190 -5.42 20.43 -4.47
N ILE A 191 -6.17 19.70 -5.29
CA ILE A 191 -6.05 19.68 -6.76
C ILE A 191 -7.14 20.51 -7.47
N LEU A 192 -8.16 20.98 -6.73
CA LEU A 192 -9.17 21.96 -7.17
C LEU A 192 -8.93 23.32 -6.50
#